data_AF-X0Z0W8-F1
#
_entry.id   AF-X0Z0W8-F1
#
_cell.length_a   1.000
_cell.length_b   1.000
_cell.length_c   1.000
_cell.angle_alpha   90.00
_cell.angle_beta   90.00
_cell.angle_gamma   90.00
#
_symmetry.space_group_name_H-M   'P 1'
#
loop_
_entity.id
_entity.type
_entity.pdbx_description
1 polymer ?
#
loop_
_entity_poly.entity_id
_entity_poly.type
_entity_poly.pdbx_seq_one_letter_code
_entity_poly.pdbx_strand_id
1 'polypeptide(L)'
;ARMLENISKLKNRLIDVNSFKAETDDFLRKTLAKIYNHYQSILAKHNALDFDDLLMKAAFLLEDHSDVCSELSNRFKFLLIDEYQDTNHAQYRIARALVSAHNNICVTGDPDQSIYRWRGADIRNILAFEKDWPNATVVKLEENFRSTPNILELADNLIAANQKRKQKVLIPTRSRGEDAIV
;
A
#
# COMPACT_ATOMS: atom_id res chain seq x y z
N ALA A 1 10.49 1.90 21.06
CA ALA A 1 10.26 2.45 19.71
C ALA A 1 10.76 1.52 18.60
N ARG A 2 12.07 1.29 18.45
CA ARG A 2 12.66 0.56 17.29
C ARG A 2 12.22 -0.91 17.13
N MET A 3 11.95 -1.64 18.21
CA MET A 3 11.49 -3.04 18.13
C MET A 3 10.05 -3.17 17.63
N LEU A 4 9.13 -2.31 18.09
CA LEU A 4 7.75 -2.28 17.62
C LEU A 4 7.67 -1.88 16.15
N GLU A 5 8.49 -0.91 15.72
CA GLU A 5 8.58 -0.53 14.31
C GLU A 5 9.02 -1.71 13.42
N ASN A 6 9.99 -2.52 13.89
CA ASN A 6 10.40 -3.72 13.16
C ASN A 6 9.27 -4.78 13.11
N ILE A 7 8.54 -4.98 14.20
CA ILE A 7 7.36 -5.87 14.22
C ILE A 7 6.31 -5.37 13.24
N SER A 8 6.01 -4.06 13.25
CA SER A 8 5.08 -3.44 12.30
C SER A 8 5.51 -3.66 10.84
N LYS A 9 6.80 -3.49 10.53
CA LYS A 9 7.37 -3.79 9.20
C LYS A 9 7.27 -5.26 8.81
N LEU A 10 7.28 -6.20 9.77
CA LEU A 10 7.09 -7.62 9.50
C LEU A 10 5.61 -7.90 9.20
N LYS A 11 4.70 -7.40 10.04
CA LYS A 11 3.24 -7.56 9.86
C LYS A 11 2.74 -6.95 8.54
N ASN A 12 3.20 -5.75 8.17
CA ASN A 12 2.87 -5.10 6.90
C ASN A 12 3.38 -5.85 5.66
N ARG A 13 4.32 -6.78 5.83
CA ARG A 13 4.82 -7.71 4.81
C ARG A 13 4.23 -9.12 4.94
N LEU A 14 3.24 -9.31 5.82
CA LEU A 14 2.63 -10.59 6.15
C LEU A 14 3.61 -11.64 6.69
N ILE A 15 4.65 -11.22 7.39
CA ILE A 15 5.62 -12.13 8.01
C ILE A 15 5.19 -12.38 9.45
N ASP A 16 4.68 -13.58 9.71
CA ASP A 16 4.28 -14.02 11.04
C ASP A 16 5.47 -14.46 11.88
N VAL A 17 5.21 -14.79 13.15
CA VAL A 17 6.26 -15.18 14.09
C VAL A 17 6.99 -16.44 13.63
N ASN A 18 6.27 -17.40 13.05
CA ASN A 18 6.85 -18.69 12.64
C ASN A 18 7.71 -18.54 11.39
N SER A 19 7.19 -17.85 10.37
CA SER A 19 7.92 -17.51 9.14
C SER A 19 9.16 -16.69 9.46
N PHE A 20 9.03 -15.69 10.35
CA PHE A 20 10.18 -14.88 10.74
C PHE A 20 11.26 -15.74 11.40
N LYS A 21 10.90 -16.61 12.37
CA LYS A 21 11.86 -17.51 13.04
C LYS A 21 12.62 -18.40 12.06
N ALA A 22 11.95 -18.94 11.04
CA ALA A 22 12.54 -19.83 10.05
C ALA A 22 13.64 -19.15 9.19
N GLU A 23 13.55 -17.82 9.02
CA GLU A 23 14.50 -17.03 8.23
C GLU A 23 15.65 -16.41 9.06
N THR A 24 15.74 -16.70 10.37
CA THR A 24 16.68 -16.02 11.28
C THR A 24 17.95 -16.82 11.59
N ASP A 25 19.09 -16.39 11.03
CA ASP A 25 20.41 -16.90 11.44
C ASP A 25 21.14 -16.00 12.45
N ASP A 26 20.89 -14.69 12.39
CA ASP A 26 21.57 -13.67 13.20
C ASP A 26 21.00 -13.51 14.63
N PHE A 27 21.87 -13.17 15.58
CA PHE A 27 21.53 -13.01 17.00
C PHE A 27 20.46 -11.92 17.25
N LEU A 28 20.56 -10.78 16.57
CA LEU A 28 19.59 -9.68 16.74
C LEU A 28 18.22 -10.09 16.22
N ARG A 29 18.17 -10.80 15.08
CA ARG A 29 16.91 -11.28 14.49
C ARG A 29 16.26 -12.36 15.35
N LYS A 30 17.05 -13.29 15.92
CA LYS A 30 16.56 -14.28 16.90
C LYS A 30 15.98 -13.62 18.15
N THR A 31 16.63 -12.56 18.64
CA THR A 31 16.12 -11.77 19.77
C THR A 31 14.81 -11.07 19.42
N LEU A 32 14.73 -10.43 18.25
CA LEU A 32 13.50 -9.81 17.75
C LEU A 32 12.38 -10.85 17.59
N ALA A 33 12.67 -12.07 17.11
CA ALA A 33 11.68 -13.13 16.97
C ALA A 33 11.10 -13.58 18.33
N LYS A 34 11.94 -13.67 19.36
CA LYS A 34 11.49 -13.94 20.75
C LYS A 34 10.59 -12.83 21.26
N ILE A 35 10.97 -11.57 21.05
CA ILE A 35 10.17 -10.39 21.44
C ILE A 35 8.84 -10.39 20.70
N TYR A 36 8.84 -10.59 19.38
CA TYR A 36 7.65 -10.64 18.56
C TYR A 36 6.69 -11.74 19.00
N ASN A 37 7.21 -12.94 19.26
CA ASN A 37 6.43 -14.06 19.81
C ASN A 37 5.77 -13.71 21.15
N HIS A 38 6.53 -13.13 22.07
CA HIS A 38 6.01 -12.75 23.38
C HIS A 38 4.96 -11.63 23.27
N TYR A 39 5.21 -10.65 22.41
CA TYR A 39 4.27 -9.57 22.12
C TYR A 39 2.93 -10.09 21.59
N GLN A 40 2.94 -10.95 20.56
CA GLN A 40 1.72 -11.58 20.05
C GLN A 40 1.02 -12.43 21.11
N SER A 41 1.79 -13.09 21.99
CA SER A 41 1.21 -13.88 23.09
C SER A 41 0.49 -13.00 24.11
N ILE A 42 1.00 -11.80 24.41
CA ILE A 42 0.33 -10.83 25.28
C ILE A 42 -0.98 -10.36 24.65
N LEU A 43 -0.96 -9.98 23.37
CA LEU A 43 -2.15 -9.55 22.64
C LEU A 43 -3.22 -10.65 22.62
N ALA A 44 -2.84 -11.89 22.28
CA ALA A 44 -3.75 -13.02 22.25
C ALA A 44 -4.40 -13.30 23.62
N LYS A 45 -3.63 -13.23 24.72
CA LYS A 45 -4.16 -13.41 26.08
C LYS A 45 -5.23 -12.40 26.47
N HIS A 46 -5.20 -11.21 25.89
CA HIS A 46 -6.16 -10.14 26.16
C HIS A 46 -7.24 -10.02 25.08
N ASN A 47 -7.30 -10.96 24.13
CA ASN A 47 -8.15 -10.87 22.94
C ASN A 47 -8.02 -9.52 22.22
N ALA A 48 -6.79 -9.00 22.15
CA ALA A 48 -6.47 -7.70 21.60
C ALA A 48 -5.76 -7.84 20.25
N LEU A 49 -5.92 -6.83 19.40
CA LEU A 49 -5.26 -6.67 18.11
C LEU A 49 -4.62 -5.28 18.05
N ASP A 50 -3.41 -5.18 17.52
CA ASP A 50 -2.89 -3.88 17.09
C ASP A 50 -3.35 -3.54 15.65
N PHE A 51 -3.00 -2.34 15.17
CA PHE A 51 -3.42 -1.89 13.84
C PHE A 51 -2.91 -2.78 12.71
N ASP A 52 -1.69 -3.30 12.83
CA ASP A 52 -1.11 -4.14 11.78
C ASP A 52 -1.70 -5.56 11.81
N ASP A 53 -2.13 -6.04 12.98
CA ASP A 53 -2.87 -7.31 13.11
C ASP A 53 -4.22 -7.27 12.38
N LEU A 54 -4.91 -6.11 12.36
CA LEU A 54 -6.18 -5.98 11.64
C LEU A 54 -6.00 -6.34 10.16
N LEU A 55 -4.91 -5.85 9.54
CA LEU A 55 -4.59 -6.14 8.14
C LEU A 55 -4.05 -7.56 7.98
N MET A 56 -3.07 -7.94 8.80
CA MET A 56 -2.40 -9.23 8.66
C MET A 56 -3.35 -10.41 8.88
N LYS A 57 -4.19 -10.35 9.91
CA LYS A 57 -5.17 -11.42 10.18
C LYS A 57 -6.28 -11.44 9.15
N ALA A 58 -6.71 -10.29 8.63
CA ALA A 58 -7.68 -10.26 7.53
C ALA A 58 -7.10 -10.90 6.26
N ALA A 59 -5.85 -10.61 5.92
CA ALA A 59 -5.16 -11.24 4.80
C ALA A 59 -5.08 -12.76 4.97
N PHE A 60 -4.62 -13.24 6.13
CA PHE A 60 -4.55 -14.68 6.40
C PHE A 60 -5.92 -15.35 6.42
N LEU A 61 -6.95 -14.71 7.00
CA LEU A 61 -8.31 -15.23 6.95
C LEU A 61 -8.78 -15.45 5.51
N LEU A 62 -8.54 -14.48 4.63
CA LEU A 62 -8.91 -14.57 3.22
C LEU A 62 -8.08 -15.60 2.43
N GLU A 63 -6.84 -15.86 2.85
CA GLU A 63 -5.95 -16.84 2.23
C GLU A 63 -6.26 -18.28 2.68
N ASP A 64 -6.52 -18.47 3.97
CA ASP A 64 -6.67 -19.79 4.60
C ASP A 64 -8.11 -20.30 4.55
N HIS A 65 -9.11 -19.41 4.43
CA HIS A 65 -10.53 -19.74 4.46
C HIS A 65 -11.24 -19.36 3.16
N SER A 66 -11.24 -20.30 2.21
CA SER A 66 -11.83 -20.11 0.86
C SER A 66 -13.33 -19.80 0.87
N ASP A 67 -14.07 -20.27 1.87
CA ASP A 67 -15.48 -19.98 2.08
C ASP A 67 -15.72 -18.51 2.41
N VAL A 68 -14.94 -17.96 3.35
CA VAL A 68 -14.98 -16.54 3.71
C VAL A 68 -14.56 -15.67 2.52
N CYS A 69 -13.47 -16.04 1.85
CA CYS A 69 -13.00 -15.33 0.65
C CYS A 69 -14.07 -15.32 -0.45
N SER A 70 -14.71 -16.47 -0.71
CA SER A 70 -15.77 -16.58 -1.71
C SER A 70 -17.00 -15.77 -1.33
N GLU A 71 -17.43 -15.80 -0.06
CA GLU A 71 -18.55 -14.98 0.42
C GLU A 71 -18.26 -13.50 0.20
N LEU A 72 -17.09 -13.02 0.64
CA LEU A 72 -16.73 -11.61 0.56
C LEU A 72 -16.50 -11.16 -0.89
N SER A 73 -15.89 -11.99 -1.72
CA SER A 73 -15.70 -11.66 -3.14
C SER A 73 -17.02 -11.60 -3.90
N ASN A 74 -17.97 -12.50 -3.61
CA ASN A 74 -19.31 -12.43 -4.19
C ASN A 74 -20.11 -11.22 -3.69
N ARG A 75 -19.88 -10.81 -2.44
CA ARG A 75 -20.53 -9.64 -1.84
C ARG A 75 -19.98 -8.33 -2.42
N PHE A 76 -18.67 -8.18 -2.50
CA PHE A 76 -17.99 -6.96 -2.95
C PHE A 76 -17.67 -6.99 -4.45
N LYS A 77 -18.72 -6.96 -5.26
CA LYS A 77 -18.63 -7.09 -6.73
C LYS A 77 -17.76 -6.04 -7.43
N PHE A 78 -17.52 -4.90 -6.80
CA PHE A 78 -16.68 -3.81 -7.30
C PHE A 78 -15.85 -3.24 -6.16
N LEU A 79 -14.52 -3.26 -6.32
CA LEU A 79 -13.60 -2.71 -5.34
C LEU A 79 -12.99 -1.41 -5.87
N LEU A 80 -13.20 -0.31 -5.14
CA LEU A 80 -12.58 0.98 -5.44
C LEU A 80 -11.54 1.29 -4.36
N ILE A 81 -10.32 1.61 -4.77
CA ILE A 81 -9.23 1.95 -3.84
C ILE A 81 -8.63 3.29 -4.22
N ASP A 82 -8.67 4.23 -3.28
CA ASP A 82 -8.02 5.52 -3.37
C ASP A 82 -6.60 5.47 -2.79
N GLU A 83 -5.74 6.42 -3.18
CA GLU A 83 -4.35 6.55 -2.73
C GLU A 83 -3.54 5.26 -2.84
N TYR A 84 -3.69 4.54 -3.96
CA TYR A 84 -3.14 3.20 -4.14
C TYR A 84 -1.61 3.15 -4.07
N GLN A 85 -0.92 4.27 -4.33
CA GLN A 85 0.53 4.37 -4.21
C GLN A 85 1.04 4.17 -2.77
N ASP A 86 0.20 4.41 -1.76
CA ASP A 86 0.57 4.32 -0.36
C ASP A 86 0.17 2.98 0.30
N THR A 87 -0.31 2.03 -0.51
CA THR A 87 -0.68 0.69 -0.03
C THR A 87 0.54 -0.16 0.32
N ASN A 88 0.44 -0.94 1.40
CA ASN A 88 1.44 -1.95 1.76
C ASN A 88 1.09 -3.34 1.18
N HIS A 89 1.95 -4.33 1.43
CA HIS A 89 1.76 -5.68 0.89
C HIS A 89 0.52 -6.38 1.45
N ALA A 90 0.22 -6.21 2.74
CA ALA A 90 -0.98 -6.78 3.36
C ALA A 90 -2.27 -6.24 2.71
N GLN A 91 -2.36 -4.91 2.52
CA GLN A 91 -3.49 -4.27 1.86
C GLN A 91 -3.66 -4.75 0.41
N TYR A 92 -2.56 -4.89 -0.32
CA TYR A 92 -2.57 -5.46 -1.67
C TYR A 92 -3.13 -6.89 -1.69
N ARG A 93 -2.70 -7.77 -0.77
CA ARG A 93 -3.18 -9.16 -0.70
C ARG A 93 -4.66 -9.23 -0.37
N ILE A 94 -5.14 -8.39 0.55
CA ILE A 94 -6.57 -8.27 0.84
C ILE A 94 -7.34 -7.86 -0.42
N ALA A 95 -6.93 -6.78 -1.10
CA ALA A 95 -7.60 -6.31 -2.31
C ALA A 95 -7.67 -7.39 -3.39
N ARG A 96 -6.57 -8.14 -3.60
CA ARG A 96 -6.51 -9.25 -4.55
C ARG A 96 -7.48 -10.38 -4.20
N ALA A 97 -7.58 -10.76 -2.93
CA ALA A 97 -8.50 -11.80 -2.49
C ALA A 97 -9.96 -11.37 -2.67
N LEU A 98 -10.29 -10.13 -2.30
CA LEU A 98 -11.65 -9.61 -2.39
C LEU A 98 -12.20 -9.55 -3.82
N VAL A 99 -11.35 -9.40 -4.83
CA VAL A 99 -11.81 -9.38 -6.24
C VAL A 99 -11.58 -10.70 -6.96
N SER A 100 -11.16 -11.76 -6.28
CA SER A 100 -10.72 -13.02 -6.90
C SER A 100 -11.77 -13.69 -7.79
N ALA A 101 -13.07 -13.49 -7.55
CA ALA A 101 -14.15 -14.08 -8.34
C ALA A 101 -14.44 -13.33 -9.66
N HIS A 102 -14.06 -12.06 -9.80
CA HIS A 102 -14.51 -11.20 -10.91
C HIS A 102 -13.48 -10.21 -11.45
N ASN A 103 -12.41 -9.91 -10.71
CA ASN A 103 -11.37 -8.95 -11.07
C ASN A 103 -11.85 -7.51 -11.30
N ASN A 104 -13.02 -7.15 -10.77
CA ASN A 104 -13.56 -5.80 -10.85
C ASN A 104 -12.93 -4.91 -9.78
N ILE A 105 -11.76 -4.37 -10.11
CA ILE A 105 -11.01 -3.45 -9.26
C ILE A 105 -10.76 -2.15 -10.02
N CYS A 106 -11.00 -1.03 -9.36
CA CYS A 106 -10.64 0.30 -9.82
C CYS A 106 -9.73 0.93 -8.76
N VAL A 107 -8.52 1.28 -9.15
CA VAL A 107 -7.58 1.96 -8.25
C VAL A 107 -7.27 3.34 -8.82
N THR A 108 -7.17 4.32 -7.93
CA THR A 108 -6.65 5.64 -8.26
C THR A 108 -5.44 5.91 -7.38
N GLY A 109 -4.49 6.66 -7.92
CA GLY A 109 -3.28 7.01 -7.19
C GLY A 109 -2.27 7.72 -8.06
N ASP A 110 -1.33 8.38 -7.40
CA ASP A 110 -0.27 9.14 -8.03
C ASP A 110 1.09 8.64 -7.53
N PRO A 111 1.88 7.95 -8.36
CA PRO A 111 3.21 7.47 -7.96
C PRO A 111 4.14 8.59 -7.46
N ASP A 112 3.97 9.82 -7.95
CA ASP A 112 4.78 10.96 -7.54
C ASP A 112 4.40 11.50 -6.14
N GLN A 113 3.27 11.05 -5.58
CA GLN A 113 2.77 11.43 -4.24
C GLN A 113 2.96 10.33 -3.18
N SER A 114 3.69 9.26 -3.49
CA SER A 114 3.99 8.18 -2.54
C SER A 114 4.96 8.66 -1.44
N ILE A 115 4.43 9.10 -0.30
CA ILE A 115 5.22 9.63 0.84
C ILE A 115 5.27 8.71 2.06
N TYR A 116 4.51 7.60 2.07
CA TYR A 116 4.41 6.71 3.24
C TYR A 116 5.34 5.48 3.20
N ARG A 117 6.43 5.51 2.42
CA ARG A 117 7.41 4.39 2.35
C ARG A 117 7.91 3.96 3.74
N TRP A 118 8.12 4.91 4.65
CA TRP A 118 8.58 4.63 6.01
C TRP A 118 7.56 3.83 6.86
N ARG A 119 6.27 3.85 6.49
CA ARG A 119 5.20 3.01 7.07
C ARG A 119 4.99 1.69 6.33
N GLY A 120 5.82 1.38 5.34
CA GLY A 120 5.73 0.12 4.57
C GLY A 120 4.88 0.21 3.31
N ALA A 121 4.50 1.41 2.87
CA ALA A 121 3.94 1.60 1.53
C ALA A 121 4.90 1.06 0.46
N ASP A 122 4.35 0.33 -0.50
CA ASP A 122 5.09 -0.27 -1.59
C ASP A 122 4.66 0.33 -2.92
N ILE A 123 5.41 1.31 -3.40
CA ILE A 123 5.20 1.97 -4.70
C ILE A 123 5.16 0.97 -5.87
N ARG A 124 5.71 -0.25 -5.70
CA ARG A 124 5.62 -1.30 -6.73
C ARG A 124 4.17 -1.72 -6.97
N ASN A 125 3.27 -1.63 -5.99
CA ASN A 125 1.86 -1.99 -6.15
C ASN A 125 1.20 -1.20 -7.28
N ILE A 126 1.37 0.13 -7.30
CA ILE A 126 0.81 0.98 -8.36
C ILE A 126 1.60 0.87 -9.67
N LEU A 127 2.93 0.74 -9.60
CA LEU A 127 3.77 0.64 -10.79
C LEU A 127 3.59 -0.69 -11.54
N ALA A 128 3.32 -1.79 -10.82
CA ALA A 128 3.12 -3.12 -11.39
C ALA A 128 1.64 -3.44 -11.66
N PHE A 129 0.71 -2.49 -11.46
CA PHE A 129 -0.73 -2.76 -11.58
C PHE A 129 -1.11 -3.34 -12.95
N GLU A 130 -0.58 -2.81 -14.05
CA GLU A 130 -0.83 -3.31 -15.41
C GLU A 130 -0.24 -4.71 -15.66
N LYS A 131 0.82 -5.09 -14.94
CA LYS A 131 1.38 -6.44 -14.99
C LYS A 131 0.50 -7.43 -14.22
N ASP A 132 -0.01 -6.99 -13.08
CA ASP A 132 -0.87 -7.78 -12.20
C ASP A 132 -2.28 -7.94 -12.76
N TRP A 133 -2.74 -6.96 -13.53
CA TRP A 133 -4.04 -6.88 -14.19
C TRP A 133 -3.87 -6.57 -15.69
N PRO A 134 -3.52 -7.56 -16.53
CA PRO A 134 -3.22 -7.34 -17.94
C PRO A 134 -4.37 -6.73 -18.76
N ASN A 135 -5.61 -6.91 -18.29
CA ASN A 135 -6.82 -6.40 -18.94
C ASN A 135 -7.26 -5.03 -18.37
N ALA A 136 -6.47 -4.42 -17.49
CA ALA A 136 -6.82 -3.14 -16.88
C ALA A 136 -6.84 -2.02 -17.93
N THR A 137 -7.89 -1.19 -17.87
CA THR A 137 -7.91 0.07 -18.61
C THR A 137 -7.20 1.13 -17.80
N VAL A 138 -6.20 1.80 -18.39
CA VAL A 138 -5.49 2.91 -17.76
C VAL A 138 -6.05 4.22 -18.27
N VAL A 139 -6.57 5.02 -17.35
CA VAL A 139 -7.04 6.38 -17.63
C VAL A 139 -6.09 7.36 -16.95
N LYS A 140 -5.54 8.31 -17.70
CA LYS A 140 -4.69 9.38 -17.16
C LYS A 140 -5.52 10.65 -17.02
N LEU A 141 -5.54 11.20 -15.81
CA LEU A 141 -6.15 12.50 -15.53
C LEU A 141 -5.04 13.55 -15.50
N GLU A 142 -4.84 14.20 -16.65
CA GLU A 142 -3.75 15.17 -16.85
C GLU A 142 -4.20 16.60 -16.55
N GLU A 143 -5.50 16.89 -16.59
CA GLU A 143 -6.03 18.22 -16.28
C GLU A 143 -6.00 18.52 -14.77
N ASN A 144 -5.32 19.62 -14.42
CA ASN A 144 -5.28 20.13 -13.06
C ASN A 144 -6.29 21.26 -12.87
N PHE A 145 -7.25 21.00 -11.99
CA PHE A 145 -8.31 21.94 -11.63
C PHE A 145 -8.03 22.74 -10.35
N ARG A 146 -6.93 22.44 -9.65
CA ARG A 146 -6.61 22.98 -8.32
C ARG A 146 -5.70 24.20 -8.38
N SER A 147 -4.63 24.12 -9.16
CA SER A 147 -3.50 25.03 -9.10
C SER A 147 -3.33 25.82 -10.41
N THR A 148 -2.70 26.99 -10.33
CA THR A 148 -2.42 27.85 -11.49
C THR A 148 -1.18 27.36 -12.25
N PRO A 149 -1.01 27.76 -13.52
CA PRO A 149 0.19 27.43 -14.30
C PRO A 149 1.52 27.66 -13.55
N ASN A 150 1.70 28.81 -12.87
CA ASN A 150 2.95 29.14 -12.19
C ASN A 150 3.31 28.14 -11.06
N ILE A 151 2.29 27.61 -10.35
CA ILE A 151 2.49 26.59 -9.31
C ILE A 151 2.80 25.23 -9.94
N LEU A 152 2.11 24.87 -11.03
CA LEU A 152 2.36 23.61 -11.74
C LEU A 152 3.77 23.56 -12.31
N GLU A 153 4.22 24.63 -12.94
CA GLU A 153 5.56 24.72 -13.51
C GLU A 153 6.64 24.49 -12.44
N LEU A 154 6.47 25.07 -11.24
CA LEU A 154 7.39 24.84 -10.12
C LEU A 154 7.38 23.37 -9.66
N ALA A 155 6.19 22.80 -9.50
CA ALA A 155 6.04 21.41 -9.09
C ALA A 155 6.64 20.44 -10.12
N ASP A 156 6.39 20.67 -11.40
CA ASP A 156 6.91 19.87 -12.52
C ASP A 156 8.44 19.93 -12.60
N ASN A 157 9.01 21.13 -12.43
CA ASN A 157 10.47 21.30 -12.38
C ASN A 157 11.10 20.56 -11.19
N LEU A 158 10.45 20.58 -10.02
CA LEU A 158 10.92 19.85 -8.85
C LEU A 158 10.87 18.33 -9.07
N ILE A 159 9.73 17.80 -9.56
CA ILE A 159 9.55 16.35 -9.71
C ILE A 159 10.35 15.78 -10.90
N ALA A 160 10.80 16.61 -11.84
CA ALA A 160 11.66 16.20 -12.95
C ALA A 160 13.03 15.67 -12.50
N ALA A 161 13.48 16.00 -11.29
CA ALA A 161 14.72 15.48 -10.71
C ALA A 161 14.65 13.98 -10.33
N ASN A 162 13.45 13.39 -10.21
CA ASN A 162 13.28 11.99 -9.82
C ASN A 162 13.52 11.02 -10.99
N GLN A 163 14.38 10.02 -10.79
CA GLN A 163 14.79 9.07 -11.85
C GLN A 163 13.81 7.92 -12.13
N LYS A 164 13.06 7.45 -11.12
CA LYS A 164 12.20 6.25 -11.21
C LYS A 164 10.73 6.62 -11.05
N ARG A 165 10.14 7.21 -12.09
CA ARG A 165 8.72 7.59 -12.13
C ARG A 165 8.06 7.25 -13.46
N LYS A 166 6.73 7.16 -13.46
CA LYS A 166 5.95 7.19 -14.71
C LYS A 166 5.84 8.65 -15.14
N GLN A 167 6.31 8.98 -16.34
CA GLN A 167 6.16 10.34 -16.86
C GLN A 167 4.68 10.65 -17.08
N LYS A 168 4.30 11.84 -16.64
CA LYS A 168 2.96 12.41 -16.83
C LYS A 168 3.10 13.91 -17.03
N VAL A 169 2.10 14.49 -17.69
CA VAL A 169 1.97 15.93 -17.86
C VAL A 169 0.77 16.39 -17.04
N LEU A 170 0.90 17.50 -16.31
CA LEU A 170 -0.22 18.16 -15.67
C LEU A 170 -0.54 19.45 -16.44
N ILE A 171 -1.77 19.56 -16.94
CA ILE A 171 -2.25 20.66 -17.77
C ILE A 171 -3.13 21.57 -16.90
N PRO A 172 -2.73 22.83 -16.63
CA PRO A 172 -3.55 23.73 -15.84
C PRO A 172 -4.82 24.13 -16.61
N THR A 173 -5.95 24.12 -15.92
CA THR A 173 -7.25 24.60 -16.46
C THR A 173 -7.58 26.03 -16.01
N ARG A 174 -6.83 26.54 -15.03
CA ARG A 174 -6.99 27.90 -14.49
C ARG A 174 -6.13 28.90 -15.26
N SER A 175 -6.54 30.16 -15.22
CA SER A 175 -5.73 31.28 -15.71
C SER A 175 -4.44 31.44 -14.90
N ARG A 176 -3.42 32.02 -15.53
CA ARG A 176 -2.14 32.33 -14.89
C ARG A 176 -2.39 33.19 -13.63
N GLY A 177 -1.75 32.81 -12.52
CA GLY A 177 -1.86 33.50 -11.25
C GLY A 177 -0.66 34.41 -10.99
N GLU A 178 -0.58 34.91 -9.76
CA GLU A 178 0.63 35.55 -9.24
C GLU A 178 1.81 34.56 -9.24
N ASP A 179 3.03 35.09 -9.28
CA ASP A 179 4.23 34.28 -9.22
C ASP A 179 4.37 33.62 -7.84
N ALA A 180 4.76 32.34 -7.85
CA ALA A 180 5.04 31.62 -6.61
C ALA A 180 6.28 32.23 -5.93
N ILE A 181 6.16 32.54 -4.65
CA ILE A 181 7.29 32.95 -3.82
C ILE A 181 8.02 31.67 -3.40
N VAL A 182 9.28 31.53 -3.82
CA VAL A 182 10.16 30.38 -3.53
C VAL A 182 11.22 30.79 -2.53
#